data_AF-A0A7L5AUZ3-F1
#
_entry.id   AF-A0A7L5AUZ3-F1
#
_cell.length_a   1.000
_cell.length_b   1.000
_cell.length_c   1.000
_cell.angle_alpha   90.00
_cell.angle_beta   90.00
_cell.angle_gamma   90.00
#
_symmetry.space_group_name_H-M   'P 1'
#
loop_
_entity.id
_entity.type
_entity.pdbx_description
1 polymer ?
#
loop_
_entity_poly.entity_id
_entity_poly.type
_entity_poly.pdbx_seq_one_letter_code
_entity_poly.pdbx_strand_id
1 'polypeptide(L)'
;MQATLPPEDLEAMLDLSRFLGQVAEPAALVGPDGKTVGLPAEVHRVLMDVVHAMSQGRAIMVAPVDQVLTTQEAADYTAALCRAREGLS
;
A
#
# COMPACT_ATOMS: atom_id res chain seq x y z
N MET A 1 -9.91 -6.05 -7.01
CA MET A 1 -8.50 -5.63 -6.88
C MET A 1 -8.37 -4.14 -7.09
N GLN A 2 -7.64 -3.45 -6.23
CA GLN A 2 -7.32 -2.03 -6.39
C GLN A 2 -5.80 -1.87 -6.45
N ALA A 3 -5.32 -1.19 -7.49
CA ALA A 3 -3.91 -0.81 -7.63
C ALA A 3 -3.74 0.66 -7.28
N THR A 4 -2.64 0.97 -6.59
CA THR A 4 -2.28 2.32 -6.19
C THR A 4 -0.81 2.55 -6.52
N LEU A 5 -0.54 3.63 -7.23
CA LEU A 5 0.81 4.07 -7.53
C LEU A 5 1.41 4.78 -6.30
N PRO A 6 2.74 4.73 -6.13
CA PRO A 6 3.40 5.59 -5.17
C PRO A 6 3.12 7.07 -5.51
N PRO A 7 3.08 7.97 -4.51
CA PRO A 7 2.97 9.39 -4.76
C PRO A 7 4.18 9.91 -5.57
N GLU A 8 3.99 11.01 -6.30
CA GLU A 8 5.07 11.68 -7.05
C GLU A 8 6.21 12.13 -6.11
N ASP A 9 5.83 12.63 -4.93
CA ASP A 9 6.78 12.96 -3.87
C ASP A 9 7.00 11.76 -2.95
N LEU A 10 8.15 11.11 -3.13
CA LEU A 10 8.58 9.96 -2.33
C LEU A 10 9.12 10.36 -0.95
N GLU A 11 9.44 11.63 -0.71
CA GLU A 11 10.00 12.08 0.57
C GLU A 11 8.99 11.86 1.71
N ALA A 12 7.72 12.22 1.49
CA ALA A 12 6.62 11.94 2.41
C ALA A 12 6.49 10.44 2.74
N MET A 13 6.71 9.56 1.76
CA MET A 13 6.66 8.11 1.98
C MET A 13 7.85 7.59 2.77
N LEU A 14 9.04 8.15 2.55
CA LEU A 14 10.25 7.80 3.30
C LEU A 14 10.12 8.20 4.77
N ASP A 15 9.57 9.39 5.04
CA ASP A 15 9.32 9.85 6.40
C ASP A 15 8.28 8.99 7.11
N LEU A 16 7.19 8.64 6.43
CA LEU A 16 6.17 7.74 6.96
C LEU A 16 6.74 6.33 7.23
N SER A 17 7.55 5.79 6.32
CA SER A 17 8.23 4.50 6.46
C SER A 17 9.15 4.48 7.68
N ARG A 18 9.94 5.54 7.87
CA ARG A 18 10.81 5.70 9.04
C ARG A 18 10.01 5.76 10.34
N PHE A 19 8.93 6.54 10.36
CA PHE A 19 8.05 6.66 11.52
C PHE A 19 7.43 5.31 11.89
N LEU A 20 6.81 4.61 10.94
CA LEU A 20 6.17 3.32 11.20
C LEU A 20 7.19 2.25 11.61
N GLY A 21 8.44 2.31 11.13
CA GLY A 21 9.51 1.41 11.59
C GLY A 21 9.93 1.60 13.06
N GLN A 22 9.55 2.72 13.68
CA GLN A 22 9.86 3.04 15.08
C GLN A 22 8.66 2.85 16.02
N VAL A 23 7.44 2.80 15.47
CA VAL A 23 6.21 2.68 16.25
C VAL A 23 5.76 1.22 16.29
N ALA A 24 5.64 0.68 17.50
CA ALA A 24 5.00 -0.62 17.72
C ALA A 24 3.51 -0.44 18.02
N GLU A 25 2.72 -1.51 17.84
CA GLU A 25 1.30 -1.52 18.19
C GLU A 25 1.06 -1.08 19.66
N PRO A 26 -0.07 -0.41 19.97
CA PRO A 26 -1.23 -0.16 19.10
C PRO A 26 -1.18 1.16 18.30
N ALA A 27 -1.74 1.13 17.09
CA ALA A 27 -1.92 2.31 16.21
C ALA A 27 -3.40 2.72 16.10
N ALA A 28 -3.65 3.99 15.76
CA ALA A 28 -4.98 4.51 15.51
C ALA A 28 -5.00 5.36 14.24
N LEU A 29 -6.11 5.30 13.49
CA LEU A 29 -6.39 6.18 12.37
C LEU A 29 -7.14 7.42 12.87
N VAL A 30 -6.69 8.61 12.47
CA VAL A 30 -7.35 9.89 12.75
C VAL A 30 -8.15 10.30 11.52
N GLY A 31 -9.46 10.47 11.69
CA GLY A 31 -10.35 10.98 10.65
C GLY A 31 -10.22 12.50 10.45
N PRO A 32 -10.71 13.05 9.32
CA PRO A 32 -10.70 14.49 9.06
C PRO A 32 -11.56 15.30 10.04
N ASP A 33 -12.48 14.64 10.77
CA ASP A 33 -13.27 15.23 11.85
C ASP A 33 -12.56 15.19 13.22
N GLY A 34 -11.31 14.72 13.25
CA GLY A 34 -10.48 14.58 14.45
C GLY A 34 -10.81 13.35 15.30
N LYS A 35 -11.78 12.51 14.90
CA LYS A 35 -12.06 11.27 15.63
C LYS A 35 -10.98 10.23 15.39
N THR A 36 -10.74 9.41 16.39
CA THR A 36 -9.79 8.30 16.30
C THR A 36 -10.51 6.96 16.28
N VAL A 37 -10.00 6.04 15.47
CA VAL A 37 -10.40 4.63 15.49
C VAL A 37 -9.16 3.77 15.63
N GLY A 38 -9.20 2.79 16.54
CA GLY A 38 -8.12 1.84 16.72
C GLY A 38 -7.92 1.01 15.45
N LEU A 39 -6.67 0.83 15.03
CA LEU A 39 -6.34 0.04 13.85
C LEU A 39 -6.17 -1.43 14.26
N PRO A 40 -6.92 -2.38 13.68
CA PRO A 40 -6.69 -3.80 13.90
C PRO A 40 -5.26 -4.19 13.50
N ALA A 41 -4.67 -5.16 14.21
CA ALA A 41 -3.29 -5.60 14.00
C ALA A 41 -3.02 -6.07 12.56
N GLU A 42 -4.00 -6.74 11.94
CA GLU A 42 -3.93 -7.20 10.55
C GLU A 42 -3.81 -6.02 9.58
N VAL A 43 -4.60 -4.97 9.80
CA VAL A 43 -4.57 -3.77 8.95
C VAL A 43 -3.29 -2.98 9.17
N HIS A 44 -2.81 -2.91 10.42
CA HIS A 44 -1.54 -2.27 10.74
C HIS A 44 -0.36 -2.92 9.99
N ARG A 45 -0.28 -4.25 9.98
CA ARG A 45 0.77 -4.99 9.24
C ARG A 45 0.70 -4.73 7.74
N VAL A 46 -0.49 -4.83 7.14
CA VAL A 46 -0.67 -4.54 5.71
C VAL A 46 -0.25 -3.11 5.38
N LEU A 47 -0.59 -2.14 6.23
CA LEU A 47 -0.16 -0.75 6.04
C LEU A 47 1.37 -0.61 6.07
N MET A 48 2.06 -1.28 7.00
CA MET A 48 3.54 -1.27 7.04
C MET A 48 4.14 -1.81 5.74
N ASP A 49 3.61 -2.91 5.20
CA ASP A 49 4.09 -3.50 3.95
C ASP A 49 3.86 -2.55 2.75
N VAL A 50 2.67 -1.94 2.68
CA VAL A 50 2.31 -0.97 1.64
C VAL A 50 3.25 0.23 1.69
N VAL A 51 3.43 0.84 2.87
CA VAL A 51 4.27 2.02 3.06
C VAL A 51 5.73 1.70 2.72
N HIS A 52 6.23 0.55 3.19
CA HIS A 52 7.60 0.12 2.91
C HIS A 52 7.83 0.00 1.40
N ALA A 53 6.94 -0.68 0.68
CA ALA A 53 7.09 -0.89 -0.75
C ALA A 53 6.90 0.42 -1.56
N MET A 54 5.92 1.25 -1.21
CA MET A 54 5.72 2.55 -1.86
C MET A 54 6.89 3.51 -1.63
N SER A 55 7.53 3.47 -0.45
CA SER A 55 8.75 4.26 -0.19
C SER A 55 9.93 3.87 -1.09
N GLN A 56 9.88 2.69 -1.72
CA GLN A 56 10.84 2.23 -2.72
C GLN A 56 10.39 2.52 -4.17
N GLY A 57 9.35 3.34 -4.36
CA GLY A 57 8.79 3.65 -5.68
C GLY A 57 8.03 2.48 -6.31
N ARG A 58 7.58 1.50 -5.53
CA ARG A 58 6.83 0.34 -6.04
C ARG A 58 5.33 0.60 -6.00
N ALA A 59 4.66 0.29 -7.10
CA ALA A 59 3.21 0.19 -7.14
C ALA A 59 2.73 -1.01 -6.31
N ILE A 60 1.59 -0.87 -5.65
CA ILE A 60 0.99 -1.91 -4.81
C ILE A 60 -0.41 -2.24 -5.29
N MET A 61 -0.77 -3.51 -5.16
CA MET A 61 -2.06 -4.07 -5.51
C MET A 61 -2.61 -4.84 -4.33
N VAL A 62 -3.85 -4.53 -3.94
CA VAL A 62 -4.57 -5.22 -2.86
C VAL A 62 -5.75 -5.99 -3.47
N ALA A 63 -5.87 -7.26 -3.08
CA ALA A 63 -6.87 -8.20 -3.57
C ALA A 63 -7.54 -8.94 -2.40
N PRO A 64 -8.84 -9.26 -2.48
CA PRO A 64 -9.47 -10.23 -1.60
C PRO A 64 -8.84 -11.63 -1.75
N VAL A 65 -8.73 -12.37 -0.65
CA VAL A 65 -8.05 -13.69 -0.64
C VAL A 65 -8.90 -14.80 -1.27
N ASP A 66 -10.22 -14.66 -1.26
CA ASP A 66 -11.17 -15.60 -1.86
C ASP A 66 -11.34 -15.42 -3.37
N GLN A 67 -10.64 -14.44 -3.95
CA GLN A 67 -10.60 -14.23 -5.38
C GLN A 67 -9.70 -15.30 -6.04
N VAL A 68 -10.32 -16.37 -6.54
CA VAL A 68 -9.63 -17.38 -7.34
C VAL A 68 -9.24 -16.75 -8.68
N LEU A 69 -7.95 -16.44 -8.80
CA LEU A 69 -7.38 -15.99 -10.07
C LEU A 69 -6.87 -17.20 -10.84
N THR A 70 -7.23 -17.27 -12.11
CA THR A 70 -6.49 -18.10 -13.05
C THR A 70 -5.09 -17.52 -13.24
N THR A 71 -4.11 -18.36 -13.61
CA THR A 71 -2.73 -17.91 -13.86
C THR A 71 -2.67 -16.77 -14.89
N GLN A 72 -3.57 -16.78 -15.88
CA GLN A 72 -3.64 -15.74 -16.90
C GLN A 72 -4.16 -14.43 -16.32
N GLU A 73 -5.21 -14.44 -15.49
CA GLU A 73 -5.69 -13.22 -14.85
C GLU A 73 -4.61 -12.60 -13.94
N ALA A 74 -3.88 -13.41 -13.17
CA ALA A 74 -2.75 -12.93 -12.38
C ALA A 74 -1.64 -12.29 -13.24
N ALA A 75 -1.34 -12.90 -14.41
CA ALA A 75 -0.38 -12.36 -15.37
C ALA A 75 -0.87 -11.04 -15.99
N ASP A 76 -2.16 -10.96 -16.36
CA ASP A 76 -2.78 -9.76 -16.93
C ASP A 76 -2.73 -8.59 -15.93
N TYR A 77 -2.98 -8.85 -14.65
CA TYR A 77 -2.83 -7.86 -13.58
C TYR A 77 -1.39 -7.38 -13.39
N THR A 78 -0.43 -8.31 -13.40
CA THR A 78 0.99 -7.98 -13.30
C THR A 78 1.44 -7.13 -14.50
N ALA A 79 1.02 -7.49 -15.71
CA ALA A 79 1.30 -6.75 -16.92
C ALA A 79 0.67 -5.34 -16.91
N ALA A 80 -0.54 -5.20 -16.37
CA ALA A 80 -1.20 -3.90 -16.19
C ALA A 80 -0.41 -3.00 -15.23
N LEU A 81 0.13 -3.54 -14.12
CA LEU A 81 0.98 -2.80 -13.20
C LEU A 81 2.30 -2.34 -13.84
N CYS A 82 2.95 -3.21 -14.62
CA CYS A 82 4.17 -2.85 -15.35
C CYS A 82 3.93 -1.70 -16.33
N ARG A 83 2.82 -1.75 -17.09
CA ARG A 83 2.44 -0.67 -18.02
C ARG A 83 2.11 0.64 -17.32
N ALA A 84 1.43 0.58 -16.16
CA ALA A 84 1.14 1.77 -15.37
C ALA A 84 2.40 2.49 -14.89
N ARG A 85 3.49 1.75 -14.63
CA ARG A 85 4.82 2.31 -14.30
C ARG A 85 5.50 2.97 -15.51
N GLU A 86 5.31 2.43 -16.71
CA GLU A 86 5.99 2.90 -17.93
C GLU A 86 5.35 4.15 -18.56
N GLY A 87 4.05 4.38 -18.31
CA GLY A 87 3.33 5.58 -18.77
C GLY A 87 3.56 6.85 -17.92
N LEU A 88 4.44 6.79 -16.92
CA LEU A 88 4.86 7.90 -16.05
C LEU A 88 6.21 8.51 -16.45
N SER A 89 6.72 8.19 -17.65
CA SER A 89 7.94 8.79 -18.21
C SER A 89 7.65 9.86 -19.24
#